data_AF-A0A964MCE0-F1
#
_entry.id   AF-A0A964MCE0-F1
#
_cell.length_a   1.000
_cell.length_b   1.000
_cell.length_c   1.000
_cell.angle_alpha   90.00
_cell.angle_beta   90.00
_cell.angle_gamma   90.00
#
_symmetry.space_group_name_H-M   'P 1'
#
loop_
_entity.id
_entity.type
_entity.pdbx_description
1 polymer ?
#
loop_
_entity_poly.entity_id
_entity_poly.type
_entity_poly.pdbx_seq_one_letter_code
_entity_poly.pdbx_strand_id
1 'polypeptide(L)'
;MSQIITNLTADQNTHSLDDAWLGARVRGWMFDEAQGAQWWITALTRDGKWKEASFPEQTALHSDNKQLARSVVRHLNTNASHGGAWLAGWIGAQFYLLWKDRDGDFQLVEEFPISDIRLREFTLDDFAEHAEQMHSVRKEWEYNMDYGRGQRVNLAQGERLSQ
;
A
#
# COMPACT_ATOMS: atom_id res chain seq x y z
N MET A 1 -5.89 7.53 -37.59
CA MET A 1 -4.90 6.97 -36.65
C MET A 1 -4.83 7.89 -35.44
N SER A 2 -5.68 7.67 -34.44
CA SER A 2 -5.74 8.53 -33.25
C SER A 2 -4.54 8.25 -32.36
N GLN A 3 -3.60 9.19 -32.32
CA GLN A 3 -2.69 9.34 -31.19
C GLN A 3 -3.47 10.04 -30.07
N ILE A 4 -3.87 9.27 -29.05
CA ILE A 4 -4.17 9.84 -27.74
C ILE A 4 -2.82 10.02 -27.07
N ILE A 5 -2.16 11.15 -27.34
CA ILE A 5 -1.17 11.68 -26.42
C ILE A 5 -1.99 12.44 -25.40
N THR A 6 -2.44 11.73 -24.35
CA THR A 6 -2.88 12.42 -23.13
C THR A 6 -1.62 13.08 -22.60
N ASN A 7 -1.54 14.40 -22.74
CA ASN A 7 -0.62 15.21 -21.97
C ASN A 7 -0.88 14.89 -20.49
N LEU A 8 -0.12 13.95 -19.93
CA LEU A 8 0.03 13.74 -18.50
C LEU A 8 0.78 14.96 -17.98
N THR A 9 0.08 16.08 -17.87
CA THR A 9 0.49 17.17 -17.01
C THR A 9 0.62 16.60 -15.60
N ALA A 10 1.76 16.86 -14.97
CA ALA A 10 2.28 16.23 -13.76
C ALA A 10 1.46 16.43 -12.46
N ASP A 11 0.16 16.71 -12.55
CA ASP A 11 -0.75 17.06 -11.45
C ASP A 11 -2.06 16.24 -11.40
N GLN A 12 -2.10 15.02 -11.97
CA GLN A 12 -3.36 14.27 -12.07
C GLN A 12 -3.31 12.87 -11.43
N ASN A 13 -3.98 12.78 -10.28
CA ASN A 13 -4.47 11.56 -9.61
C ASN A 13 -3.45 10.43 -9.44
N THR A 14 -2.54 10.62 -8.47
CA THR A 14 -1.72 9.53 -7.94
C THR A 14 -2.58 8.40 -7.38
N HIS A 15 -3.69 8.69 -6.69
CA HIS A 15 -4.64 7.69 -6.21
C HIS A 15 -6.04 8.28 -5.98
N SER A 16 -7.03 7.43 -5.70
CA SER A 16 -8.42 7.82 -5.46
C SER A 16 -8.87 7.85 -4.00
N LEU A 17 -7.98 7.58 -3.03
CA LEU A 17 -8.29 7.73 -1.61
C LEU A 17 -8.50 9.20 -1.21
N ASP A 18 -9.41 9.46 -0.25
CA ASP A 18 -9.60 10.78 0.36
C ASP A 18 -8.47 11.09 1.34
N ASP A 19 -7.99 12.34 1.36
CA ASP A 19 -6.92 12.81 2.23
C ASP A 19 -7.24 12.66 3.74
N ALA A 20 -8.53 12.68 4.10
CA ALA A 20 -9.00 12.41 5.45
C ALA A 20 -8.70 10.95 5.85
N TRP A 21 -8.90 10.01 4.93
CA TRP A 21 -8.68 8.58 5.14
C TRP A 21 -7.22 8.17 5.01
N LEU A 22 -6.43 8.91 4.22
CA LEU A 22 -5.02 8.62 4.00
C LEU A 22 -4.22 8.54 5.32
N GLY A 23 -4.44 9.49 6.23
CA GLY A 23 -3.77 9.54 7.54
C GLY A 23 -4.51 8.84 8.67
N ALA A 24 -5.78 8.46 8.46
CA ALA A 24 -6.60 7.87 9.50
C ALA A 24 -6.02 6.54 9.99
N ARG A 25 -6.01 6.33 11.31
CA ARG A 25 -5.57 5.10 11.98
C ARG A 25 -4.09 4.70 11.78
N VAL A 26 -3.31 5.42 10.96
CA VAL A 26 -1.89 5.14 10.70
C VAL A 26 -1.11 5.05 12.01
N ARG A 27 -1.22 6.06 12.89
CA ARG A 27 -0.50 6.06 14.17
C ARG A 27 -0.85 4.85 15.04
N GLY A 28 -2.14 4.55 15.19
CA GLY A 28 -2.61 3.43 16.00
C GLY A 28 -2.06 2.10 15.47
N TRP A 29 -2.24 1.86 14.17
CA TRP A 29 -1.72 0.66 13.51
C TRP A 29 -0.19 0.54 13.65
N MET A 30 0.54 1.63 13.41
CA MET A 30 2.01 1.63 13.55
C MET A 30 2.47 1.39 14.98
N PHE A 31 1.72 1.81 16.00
CA PHE A 31 2.06 1.50 17.39
C PHE A 31 1.93 0.01 17.70
N ASP A 32 0.87 -0.62 17.18
CA ASP A 32 0.64 -2.06 17.34
C ASP A 32 1.71 -2.86 16.58
N GLU A 33 2.00 -2.47 15.33
CA GLU A 33 2.98 -3.16 14.49
C GLU A 33 4.42 -2.96 14.98
N ALA A 34 4.80 -1.73 15.33
CA ALA A 34 6.17 -1.42 15.71
C ALA A 34 6.56 -1.96 17.10
N GLN A 35 5.59 -2.33 17.95
CA GLN A 35 5.84 -2.87 19.30
C GLN A 35 6.83 -2.03 20.12
N GLY A 36 6.73 -0.70 20.00
CA GLY A 36 7.62 0.25 20.68
C GLY A 36 8.91 0.63 19.93
N ALA A 37 9.15 0.04 18.75
CA ALA A 37 10.24 0.47 17.88
C ALA A 37 10.00 1.87 17.30
N GLN A 38 11.09 2.54 16.94
CA GLN A 38 11.03 3.80 16.21
C GLN A 38 10.47 3.55 14.81
N TRP A 39 9.62 4.45 14.32
CA TRP A 39 9.07 4.34 12.98
C TRP A 39 8.83 5.69 12.31
N TRP A 40 8.81 5.68 10.98
CA TRP A 40 8.49 6.82 10.14
C TRP A 40 7.75 6.33 8.90
N ILE A 41 6.67 7.01 8.51
CA ILE A 41 5.91 6.70 7.30
C ILE A 41 5.61 7.97 6.52
N THR A 42 5.57 7.84 5.19
CA THR A 42 5.10 8.87 4.28
C THR A 42 3.99 8.39 3.38
N ALA A 43 3.13 9.34 3.02
CA ALA A 43 2.04 9.20 2.09
C ALA A 43 2.03 10.41 1.15
N LEU A 44 1.59 10.20 -0.09
CA LEU A 44 1.38 11.26 -1.07
C LEU A 44 -0.12 11.46 -1.24
N THR A 45 -0.65 12.64 -0.97
CA THR A 45 -2.07 12.95 -1.22
C THR A 45 -2.38 12.97 -2.71
N ARG A 46 -3.68 13.01 -3.04
CA ARG A 46 -4.14 13.09 -4.43
C ARG A 46 -3.67 14.37 -5.13
N ASP A 47 -3.57 15.47 -4.38
CA ASP A 47 -3.09 16.77 -4.87
C ASP A 47 -1.56 16.91 -4.83
N GLY A 48 -0.83 15.82 -4.57
CA GLY A 48 0.63 15.78 -4.66
C GLY A 48 1.37 16.31 -3.44
N LYS A 49 0.69 16.53 -2.31
CA LYS A 49 1.31 16.93 -1.04
C LYS A 49 1.79 15.72 -0.23
N TRP A 50 2.96 15.86 0.38
CA TRP A 50 3.49 14.84 1.27
C TRP A 50 2.89 14.97 2.66
N LYS A 51 2.40 13.85 3.20
CA LYS A 51 2.02 13.71 4.62
C LYS A 51 2.98 12.70 5.27
N GLU A 52 3.43 13.02 6.47
CA GLU A 52 4.40 12.20 7.20
C GLU A 52 3.91 11.98 8.63
N ALA A 53 4.18 10.79 9.16
CA ALA A 53 3.95 10.45 10.55
C ALA A 53 5.18 9.70 11.08
N SER A 54 5.50 9.86 12.37
CA SER A 54 6.61 9.13 13.00
C SER A 54 6.45 9.01 14.49
N PHE A 55 7.20 8.07 15.07
CA PHE A 55 7.43 7.92 16.50
C PHE A 55 8.91 7.57 16.76
N PRO A 56 9.63 8.27 17.66
CA PRO A 56 9.23 9.52 18.32
C PRO A 56 8.83 10.61 17.32
N GLU A 57 8.01 11.57 17.77
CA GLU A 57 7.59 12.67 16.92
C GLU A 57 8.84 13.41 16.39
N GLN A 58 8.86 13.70 15.08
CA GLN A 58 10.00 14.31 14.39
C GLN A 58 11.23 13.41 14.29
N THR A 59 11.04 12.09 14.17
CA THR A 59 12.13 11.17 13.81
C THR A 59 12.90 11.69 12.60
N ALA A 60 14.18 11.99 12.82
CA ALA A 60 15.11 12.44 11.80
C ALA A 60 15.58 11.24 10.97
N LEU A 61 14.78 10.85 9.99
CA LEU A 61 15.19 9.85 9.01
C LEU A 61 16.22 10.46 8.04
N HIS A 62 17.23 9.68 7.65
CA HIS A 62 18.24 10.07 6.66
C HIS A 62 17.58 10.53 5.35
N SER A 63 18.16 11.55 4.69
CA SER A 63 17.59 12.16 3.48
C SER A 63 17.37 11.16 2.35
N ASP A 64 18.35 10.29 2.11
CA ASP A 64 18.28 9.25 1.08
C ASP A 64 17.12 8.30 1.30
N ASN A 65 16.90 7.90 2.56
CA ASN A 65 15.83 6.99 2.91
C ASN A 65 14.51 7.70 2.64
N LYS A 66 14.32 8.93 3.12
CA LYS A 66 13.11 9.73 2.80
C LYS A 66 12.86 9.82 1.29
N GLN A 67 13.90 10.06 0.50
CA GLN A 67 13.79 10.16 -0.96
C GLN A 67 13.41 8.84 -1.62
N LEU A 68 13.94 7.72 -1.13
CA LEU A 68 13.58 6.38 -1.60
C LEU A 68 12.09 6.11 -1.34
N ALA A 69 11.61 6.24 -0.10
CA ALA A 69 10.18 6.03 0.20
C ALA A 69 9.27 6.92 -0.64
N ARG A 70 9.62 8.21 -0.80
CA ARG A 70 8.83 9.13 -1.63
C ARG A 70 8.81 8.71 -3.09
N SER A 71 9.94 8.29 -3.65
CA SER A 71 10.01 7.79 -5.03
C SER A 71 9.13 6.55 -5.21
N VAL A 72 9.21 5.61 -4.27
CA VAL A 72 8.40 4.38 -4.27
C VAL A 72 6.90 4.71 -4.14
N VAL A 73 6.49 5.49 -3.14
CA VAL A 73 5.08 5.88 -2.94
C VAL A 73 4.51 6.57 -4.18
N ARG A 74 5.26 7.49 -4.79
CA ARG A 74 4.82 8.16 -6.01
C ARG A 74 4.64 7.17 -7.15
N HIS A 75 5.65 6.32 -7.38
CA HIS A 75 5.63 5.35 -8.46
C HIS A 75 4.49 4.34 -8.30
N LEU A 76 4.33 3.75 -7.10
CA LEU A 76 3.28 2.78 -6.83
C LEU A 76 1.88 3.37 -6.92
N ASN A 77 1.67 4.58 -6.42
CA ASN A 77 0.36 5.22 -6.56
C ASN A 77 0.04 5.47 -8.05
N THR A 78 0.99 5.99 -8.83
CA THR A 78 0.77 6.24 -10.26
C THR A 78 0.53 4.95 -11.07
N ASN A 79 1.30 3.88 -10.82
CA ASN A 79 1.33 2.71 -11.70
C ASN A 79 0.55 1.49 -11.16
N ALA A 80 0.33 1.42 -9.84
CA ALA A 80 -0.19 0.23 -9.15
C ALA A 80 -1.10 0.59 -7.95
N SER A 81 -1.90 1.67 -8.02
CA SER A 81 -2.73 2.08 -6.87
C SER A 81 -3.92 1.17 -6.58
N HIS A 82 -4.45 0.45 -7.59
CA HIS A 82 -5.63 -0.44 -7.46
C HIS A 82 -6.83 0.19 -6.73
N GLY A 83 -7.06 1.49 -6.92
CA GLY A 83 -8.17 2.24 -6.30
C GLY A 83 -7.98 2.58 -4.82
N GLY A 84 -6.87 2.16 -4.22
CA GLY A 84 -6.43 2.52 -2.87
C GLY A 84 -5.25 3.48 -2.90
N ALA A 85 -4.49 3.55 -1.81
CA ALA A 85 -3.27 4.37 -1.71
C ALA A 85 -2.13 3.62 -1.00
N TRP A 86 -0.95 3.69 -1.60
CA TRP A 86 0.30 3.21 -1.02
C TRP A 86 0.94 4.24 -0.10
N LEU A 87 1.44 3.75 1.02
CA LEU A 87 2.30 4.44 1.97
C LEU A 87 3.60 3.62 2.08
N ALA A 88 4.71 4.30 2.36
CA ALA A 88 5.99 3.63 2.58
C ALA A 88 6.72 4.24 3.76
N GLY A 89 7.56 3.44 4.41
CA GLY A 89 8.28 3.90 5.58
C GLY A 89 9.20 2.87 6.18
N TRP A 90 9.62 3.14 7.40
CA TRP A 90 10.49 2.28 8.18
C TRP A 90 9.90 2.01 9.55
N ILE A 91 10.11 0.78 10.02
CA ILE A 91 9.97 0.38 11.41
C ILE A 91 11.33 -0.18 11.82
N GLY A 92 12.00 0.47 12.78
CA GLY A 92 13.40 0.22 13.09
C GLY A 92 14.28 0.36 11.85
N ALA A 93 14.93 -0.73 11.46
CA ALA A 93 15.80 -0.80 10.27
C ALA A 93 15.11 -1.39 9.03
N GLN A 94 13.85 -1.81 9.14
CA GLN A 94 13.13 -2.51 8.09
C GLN A 94 12.26 -1.55 7.30
N PHE A 95 12.17 -1.76 5.98
CA PHE A 95 11.31 -0.98 5.10
C PHE A 95 9.95 -1.64 4.93
N TYR A 96 8.90 -0.83 4.93
CA TYR A 96 7.52 -1.29 4.84
C TYR A 96 6.78 -0.60 3.70
N LEU A 97 5.96 -1.38 2.99
CA LEU A 97 4.92 -0.89 2.10
C LEU A 97 3.55 -1.20 2.71
N LEU A 98 2.72 -0.18 2.87
CA LEU A 98 1.35 -0.35 3.33
C LEU A 98 0.40 0.11 2.24
N TRP A 99 -0.65 -0.66 1.98
CA TRP A 99 -1.72 -0.24 1.09
C TRP A 99 -3.04 -0.10 1.85
N LYS A 100 -3.69 1.04 1.65
CA LYS A 100 -5.03 1.33 2.15
C LYS A 100 -6.05 1.19 1.03
N ASP A 101 -7.16 0.51 1.29
CA ASP A 101 -8.28 0.52 0.35
C ASP A 101 -8.99 1.88 0.31
N ARG A 102 -9.99 1.97 -0.57
CA ARG A 102 -10.87 3.13 -0.73
C ARG A 102 -11.61 3.53 0.55
N ASP A 103 -11.81 2.60 1.46
CA ASP A 103 -12.54 2.78 2.72
C ASP A 103 -11.58 3.23 3.85
N GLY A 104 -10.28 3.29 3.56
CA GLY A 104 -9.26 3.77 4.47
C GLY A 104 -8.77 2.71 5.45
N ASP A 105 -8.98 1.43 5.16
CA ASP A 105 -8.46 0.31 5.95
C ASP A 105 -7.19 -0.26 5.34
N PHE A 106 -6.25 -0.68 6.19
CA PHE A 106 -5.03 -1.35 5.76
C PHE A 106 -5.36 -2.78 5.37
N GLN A 107 -5.05 -3.15 4.12
CA GLN A 107 -5.35 -4.48 3.60
C GLN A 107 -4.11 -5.24 3.17
N LEU A 108 -3.03 -4.53 2.83
CA LEU A 108 -1.75 -5.12 2.47
C LEU A 108 -0.64 -4.42 3.25
N VAL A 109 0.26 -5.24 3.77
CA VAL A 109 1.41 -4.83 4.57
C VAL A 109 2.55 -5.73 4.11
N GLU A 110 3.56 -5.13 3.49
CA GLU A 110 4.79 -5.84 3.11
C GLU A 110 5.93 -5.32 3.96
N GLU A 111 6.61 -6.25 4.62
CA GLU A 111 7.91 -6.03 5.22
C GLU A 111 8.99 -6.46 4.24
N PHE A 112 10.02 -5.62 4.05
CA PHE A 112 11.21 -5.98 3.29
C PHE A 112 12.32 -6.35 4.28
N PRO A 113 12.58 -7.65 4.55
CA PRO A 113 13.55 -8.12 5.54
C PRO A 113 14.99 -8.09 4.99
N ILE A 114 15.32 -7.06 4.19
CA ILE A 114 16.62 -6.89 3.57
C ILE A 114 17.29 -5.63 4.11
N SER A 115 18.62 -5.66 4.19
CA SER A 115 19.42 -4.49 4.61
C SER A 115 19.17 -3.30 3.67
N ASP A 116 19.25 -2.07 4.18
CA ASP A 116 19.11 -0.81 3.42
C ASP A 116 19.94 -0.81 2.11
N ILE A 117 21.16 -1.34 2.15
CA ILE A 117 22.04 -1.46 0.96
C ILE A 117 21.38 -2.26 -0.16
N ARG A 118 20.78 -3.41 0.16
CA ARG A 118 20.08 -4.26 -0.83
C ARG A 118 18.77 -3.65 -1.29
N LEU A 119 18.07 -2.94 -0.41
CA LEU A 119 16.86 -2.22 -0.78
C LEU A 119 17.14 -1.15 -1.85
N ARG A 120 18.32 -0.53 -1.83
CA ARG A 120 18.75 0.44 -2.84
C ARG A 120 19.11 -0.19 -4.19
N GLU A 121 19.28 -1.52 -4.26
CA GLU A 121 19.47 -2.24 -5.52
C GLU A 121 18.13 -2.47 -6.26
N PHE A 122 17.01 -2.36 -5.55
CA PHE A 122 15.68 -2.46 -6.15
C PHE A 122 15.39 -1.21 -6.98
N THR A 123 14.95 -1.45 -8.20
CA THR A 123 14.35 -0.43 -9.05
C THR A 123 12.92 -0.11 -8.59
N LEU A 124 12.37 1.00 -9.05
CA LEU A 124 10.97 1.34 -8.77
C LEU A 124 9.99 0.32 -9.37
N ASP A 125 10.37 -0.28 -10.50
CA ASP A 125 9.57 -1.31 -11.16
C ASP A 125 9.57 -2.61 -10.34
N ASP A 126 10.66 -2.96 -9.66
CA ASP A 126 10.70 -4.11 -8.75
C ASP A 126 9.68 -3.93 -7.60
N PHE A 127 9.59 -2.73 -7.03
CA PHE A 127 8.56 -2.43 -6.03
C PHE A 127 7.15 -2.53 -6.60
N ALA A 128 6.94 -2.08 -7.85
CA ALA A 128 5.64 -2.21 -8.52
C ALA A 128 5.27 -3.66 -8.77
N GLU A 129 6.22 -4.50 -9.19
CA GLU A 129 6.01 -5.92 -9.37
C GLU A 129 5.61 -6.60 -8.05
N HIS A 130 6.33 -6.31 -6.96
CA HIS A 130 5.96 -6.80 -5.62
C HIS A 130 4.54 -6.35 -5.23
N ALA A 131 4.18 -5.08 -5.44
CA ALA A 131 2.85 -4.55 -5.16
C ALA A 131 1.75 -5.27 -5.96
N GLU A 132 1.97 -5.53 -7.25
CA GLU A 132 1.05 -6.27 -8.11
C GLU A 132 0.88 -7.74 -7.67
N GLN A 133 1.97 -8.39 -7.28
CA GLN A 133 1.94 -9.76 -6.75
C GLN A 133 1.10 -9.81 -5.47
N MET A 134 1.29 -8.89 -4.54
CA MET A 134 0.48 -8.81 -3.32
C MET A 134 -1.01 -8.60 -3.60
N HIS A 135 -1.33 -7.69 -4.53
CA HIS A 135 -2.71 -7.48 -4.96
C HIS A 135 -3.32 -8.73 -5.58
N SER A 136 -2.55 -9.47 -6.36
CA SER A 136 -3.00 -10.71 -6.99
C SER A 136 -3.31 -11.79 -5.95
N VAL A 137 -2.42 -12.00 -4.98
CA VAL A 137 -2.62 -12.94 -3.87
C VAL A 137 -3.86 -12.56 -3.04
N ARG A 138 -4.05 -11.28 -2.76
CA ARG A 138 -5.24 -10.82 -2.03
C ARG A 138 -6.53 -11.03 -2.82
N LYS A 139 -6.56 -10.71 -4.10
CA LYS A 139 -7.75 -10.95 -4.95
C LYS A 139 -8.11 -12.43 -4.98
N GLU A 140 -7.12 -13.31 -5.05
CA GLU A 140 -7.33 -14.75 -4.97
C GLU A 140 -7.91 -15.17 -3.61
N TRP A 141 -7.39 -14.63 -2.51
CA TRP A 141 -7.93 -14.88 -1.17
C TRP A 141 -9.39 -14.40 -1.02
N GLU A 142 -9.72 -13.20 -1.51
CA GLU A 142 -11.08 -12.66 -1.52
C GLU A 142 -12.03 -13.54 -2.34
N TYR A 143 -11.61 -13.94 -3.55
CA TYR A 143 -12.38 -14.86 -4.39
C TYR A 143 -12.66 -16.20 -3.69
N ASN A 144 -11.65 -16.79 -3.05
CA ASN A 144 -11.79 -18.06 -2.33
C ASN A 144 -12.72 -17.95 -1.12
N MET A 145 -12.70 -16.82 -0.40
CA MET A 145 -13.64 -16.57 0.69
C MET A 145 -15.08 -16.42 0.21
N ASP A 146 -15.29 -15.67 -0.87
CA ASP A 146 -16.63 -15.45 -1.43
C ASP A 146 -17.19 -16.74 -2.01
N TYR A 147 -16.36 -17.54 -2.68
CA TYR A 147 -16.75 -18.87 -3.15
C TYR A 147 -17.12 -19.79 -1.97
N GLY A 148 -16.34 -19.76 -0.88
CA GLY A 148 -16.65 -20.47 0.35
C GLY A 148 -17.96 -20.02 1.02
N ARG A 149 -18.28 -18.72 0.96
CA ARG A 149 -19.58 -18.19 1.41
C ARG A 149 -20.72 -18.65 0.50
N GLY A 150 -20.54 -18.60 -0.82
CA GLY A 150 -21.51 -19.09 -1.79
C GLY A 150 -21.84 -20.57 -1.59
N GLN A 151 -20.82 -21.41 -1.40
CA GLN A 151 -21.02 -22.83 -1.06
C GLN A 151 -21.75 -23.03 0.26
N ARG A 152 -21.42 -22.24 1.30
CA ARG A 152 -22.14 -22.29 2.59
C ARG A 152 -23.60 -21.85 2.47
N VAL A 153 -23.90 -20.87 1.62
CA VAL A 153 -25.27 -20.44 1.33
C VAL A 153 -26.02 -21.53 0.56
N ASN A 154 -25.42 -22.15 -0.45
CA ASN A 154 -26.05 -23.24 -1.21
C ASN A 154 -26.29 -24.49 -0.36
N LEU A 155 -25.37 -24.82 0.55
CA LEU A 155 -25.54 -25.88 1.56
C LEU A 155 -26.65 -25.54 2.55
N ALA A 156 -26.75 -24.29 3.00
CA ALA A 156 -27.80 -23.83 3.91
C ALA A 156 -29.19 -23.75 3.24
N GLN A 157 -29.24 -23.52 1.92
CA GLN A 157 -30.46 -23.51 1.11
C GLN A 157 -30.91 -24.91 0.68
N GLY A 158 -30.19 -25.96 1.07
CA GLY A 158 -30.64 -27.35 0.93
C GLY A 158 -30.54 -27.90 -0.49
N GLU A 159 -29.66 -27.37 -1.34
CA GLU A 159 -29.24 -28.09 -2.55
C GLU A 159 -28.46 -29.33 -2.11
N ARG A 160 -29.19 -30.43 -1.93
CA ARG A 160 -28.61 -31.78 -1.91
C ARG A 160 -27.83 -31.90 -3.21
N LEU A 161 -26.51 -32.04 -3.12
CA LEU A 161 -25.69 -32.61 -4.18
C LEU A 161 -26.31 -33.96 -4.55
N SER A 162 -27.13 -33.95 -5.60
CA SER A 162 -27.56 -35.17 -6.27
C SER A 162 -26.29 -35.83 -6.82
N GLN A 163 -26.08 -37.05 -6.33
CA GLN A 163 -24.98 -37.96 -6.64
C GLN A 163 -24.70 -38.10 -8.14
#